data_AF-H9KVC9-F1
#
_entry.id   AF-H9KVC9-F1
#
_cell.length_a   1.000
_cell.length_b   1.000
_cell.length_c   1.000
_cell.angle_alpha   90.00
_cell.angle_beta   90.00
_cell.angle_gamma   90.00
#
_symmetry.space_group_name_H-M   'P 1'
#
loop_
_entity.id
_entity.type
_entity.pdbx_description
1 polymer ?
#
loop_
_entity_poly.entity_id
_entity_poly.type
_entity_poly.pdbx_seq_one_letter_code
_entity_poly.pdbx_strand_id
1 'polypeptide(L)'
;MVVSEVDIAKADPAAASHPLLLNGDATVAQKNPGSVAENNLCSQYEEKVRPCIDLIDSLRALGVEQDLALPAIAVIGDQSSGKSSVLEALSGVALPRGSGIVTRCPLVLKLKKLVNEDKWRGKVSYQDYEIEISDASEVEKEINKAQNAIAGEGMGISHELITLEISSRDVPDLTLIDLPGITRVAVGNQPADIGYKIKTL
;
A
#
# COMPACT_ATOMS: atom_id res chain seq x y z
N MET A 1 56.71 -8.06 -35.63
CA MET A 1 56.94 -8.01 -37.10
C MET A 1 57.37 -9.41 -37.49
N VAL A 2 56.78 -10.03 -38.53
CA VAL A 2 56.86 -11.49 -38.85
C VAL A 2 56.13 -12.32 -37.74
N VAL A 3 55.09 -13.15 -37.92
CA VAL A 3 54.72 -14.24 -38.91
C VAL A 3 55.57 -15.51 -38.65
N SER A 4 55.10 -16.76 -38.76
CA SER A 4 53.78 -17.37 -39.09
C SER A 4 53.07 -17.91 -37.80
N GLU A 5 52.24 -18.97 -37.70
CA GLU A 5 51.51 -19.97 -38.55
C GLU A 5 50.39 -20.60 -37.66
N VAL A 6 49.40 -21.44 -38.04
CA VAL A 6 48.99 -22.19 -39.26
C VAL A 6 47.44 -22.07 -39.41
N ASP A 7 46.85 -22.60 -40.49
CA ASP A 7 45.41 -22.54 -40.85
C ASP A 7 44.75 -23.95 -41.05
N ILE A 8 43.48 -23.94 -41.52
CA ILE A 8 42.71 -25.03 -42.23
C ILE A 8 41.84 -25.96 -41.32
N ALA A 9 40.53 -26.18 -41.56
CA ALA A 9 39.51 -25.52 -42.41
C ALA A 9 38.06 -25.87 -41.95
N LYS A 10 37.04 -25.41 -42.70
CA LYS A 10 35.60 -25.34 -42.34
C LYS A 10 34.69 -26.19 -43.25
N ALA A 11 33.61 -26.77 -42.72
CA ALA A 11 32.47 -27.31 -43.49
C ALA A 11 31.14 -27.30 -42.69
N ASP A 12 30.01 -27.18 -43.41
CA ASP A 12 28.59 -27.05 -42.96
C ASP A 12 27.69 -27.18 -44.21
N PRO A 13 26.35 -27.39 -44.18
CA PRO A 13 25.49 -28.09 -43.19
C PRO A 13 24.39 -29.00 -43.83
N ALA A 14 23.51 -29.58 -42.98
CA ALA A 14 22.06 -29.82 -43.18
C ALA A 14 21.44 -31.08 -43.88
N ALA A 15 20.42 -31.63 -43.18
CA ALA A 15 19.13 -32.24 -43.62
C ALA A 15 19.01 -33.70 -44.15
N ALA A 16 18.13 -34.50 -43.48
CA ALA A 16 16.90 -35.16 -44.03
C ALA A 16 16.56 -36.61 -43.51
N SER A 17 15.28 -36.77 -43.10
CA SER A 17 14.40 -37.97 -43.23
C SER A 17 14.37 -39.16 -42.23
N HIS A 18 13.11 -39.61 -41.99
CA HIS A 18 12.59 -40.70 -41.13
C HIS A 18 12.70 -42.13 -41.76
N PRO A 19 12.36 -43.28 -41.09
CA PRO A 19 10.95 -43.71 -40.89
C PRO A 19 10.58 -44.71 -39.71
N LEU A 20 9.27 -44.92 -39.56
CA LEU A 20 8.51 -46.05 -38.94
C LEU A 20 8.13 -46.04 -37.43
N LEU A 21 7.13 -46.90 -37.11
CA LEU A 21 6.13 -46.80 -36.03
C LEU A 21 6.01 -48.11 -35.21
N LEU A 22 5.46 -48.03 -33.98
CA LEU A 22 4.54 -49.05 -33.44
C LEU A 22 3.59 -48.46 -32.37
N ASN A 23 2.51 -49.18 -32.05
CA ASN A 23 1.33 -48.67 -31.33
C ASN A 23 1.35 -48.91 -29.81
N GLY A 24 0.56 -48.12 -29.07
CA GLY A 24 0.13 -48.39 -27.69
C GLY A 24 -1.02 -47.48 -27.28
N ASP A 25 -2.20 -48.06 -26.98
CA ASP A 25 -3.42 -47.34 -26.56
C ASP A 25 -3.64 -47.46 -25.04
N ALA A 26 -3.95 -46.34 -24.37
CA ALA A 26 -4.51 -46.33 -23.01
C ALA A 26 -5.06 -44.95 -22.57
N THR A 27 -6.38 -44.91 -22.35
CA THR A 27 -7.10 -44.10 -21.33
C THR A 27 -7.05 -42.56 -21.35
N VAL A 28 -8.25 -41.97 -21.43
CA VAL A 28 -8.52 -40.56 -21.09
C VAL A 28 -8.33 -40.32 -19.60
N ALA A 29 -7.35 -39.49 -19.22
CA ALA A 29 -7.18 -39.02 -17.85
C ALA A 29 -8.00 -37.74 -17.59
N GLN A 30 -9.19 -37.89 -17.01
CA GLN A 30 -9.95 -36.74 -16.48
C GLN A 30 -9.18 -36.11 -15.31
N LYS A 31 -8.64 -34.90 -15.49
CA LYS A 31 -8.04 -34.15 -14.37
C LYS A 31 -9.14 -33.52 -13.52
N ASN A 32 -9.48 -34.16 -12.40
CA ASN A 32 -10.44 -33.64 -11.43
C ASN A 32 -10.09 -32.22 -10.96
N PRO A 33 -11.08 -31.34 -10.73
CA PRO A 33 -10.88 -30.05 -10.09
C PRO A 33 -10.56 -30.26 -8.59
N GLY A 34 -9.30 -30.11 -8.23
CA GLY A 34 -8.84 -30.25 -6.85
C GLY A 34 -9.30 -29.11 -5.95
N SER A 35 -10.04 -29.45 -4.88
CA SER A 35 -10.18 -28.67 -3.64
C SER A 35 -10.56 -27.19 -3.74
N VAL A 36 -11.77 -26.89 -4.22
CA VAL A 36 -12.48 -25.64 -3.87
C VAL A 36 -13.07 -25.81 -2.46
N ALA A 37 -12.26 -25.63 -1.42
CA ALA A 37 -12.65 -25.91 -0.03
C ALA A 37 -12.30 -24.80 0.99
N GLU A 38 -11.33 -23.93 0.71
CA GLU A 38 -10.80 -22.98 1.70
C GLU A 38 -11.62 -21.68 1.81
N ASN A 39 -12.43 -21.34 0.79
CA ASN A 39 -12.98 -19.99 0.63
C ASN A 39 -14.28 -19.72 1.40
N ASN A 40 -15.05 -20.75 1.79
CA ASN A 40 -16.42 -20.59 2.30
C ASN A 40 -16.50 -19.94 3.69
N LEU A 41 -15.48 -20.11 4.53
CA LEU A 41 -15.43 -19.47 5.85
C LEU A 41 -14.88 -18.04 5.77
N CYS A 42 -13.81 -17.82 4.99
CA CYS A 42 -13.20 -16.50 4.85
C CYS A 42 -14.19 -15.46 4.32
N SER A 43 -14.89 -15.79 3.22
CA SER A 43 -15.92 -14.93 2.61
C SER A 43 -17.03 -14.55 3.61
N GLN A 44 -17.54 -15.52 4.39
CA GLN A 44 -18.57 -15.28 5.43
C GLN A 44 -18.11 -14.42 6.62
N TYR A 45 -16.80 -14.22 6.79
CA TYR A 45 -16.25 -13.23 7.72
C TYR A 45 -16.03 -11.87 7.04
N GLU A 46 -15.50 -11.84 5.81
CA GLU A 46 -15.33 -10.61 5.03
C GLU A 46 -16.67 -9.87 4.84
N GLU A 47 -17.74 -10.58 4.49
CA GLU A 47 -19.13 -10.06 4.40
C GLU A 47 -19.64 -9.38 5.69
N LYS A 48 -19.08 -9.73 6.86
CA LYS A 48 -19.48 -9.19 8.18
C LYS A 48 -18.51 -8.14 8.71
N VAL A 49 -17.23 -8.24 8.35
CA VAL A 49 -16.19 -7.28 8.75
C VAL A 49 -16.34 -5.97 7.98
N ARG A 50 -16.59 -6.02 6.66
CA ARG A 50 -16.70 -4.84 5.81
C ARG A 50 -17.77 -3.84 6.30
N PRO A 51 -19.03 -4.22 6.57
CA PRO A 51 -20.04 -3.29 7.07
C PRO A 51 -19.74 -2.71 8.46
N CYS A 52 -19.04 -3.45 9.32
CA CYS A 52 -18.61 -2.93 10.62
C CYS A 52 -17.56 -1.83 10.47
N ILE A 53 -16.57 -2.00 9.58
CA ILE A 53 -15.56 -0.96 9.31
C ILE A 53 -16.22 0.27 8.68
N ASP A 54 -17.07 0.08 7.66
CA ASP A 54 -17.78 1.18 7.00
C ASP A 54 -18.71 1.97 7.95
N LEU A 55 -19.33 1.30 8.94
CA LEU A 55 -20.13 1.95 9.98
C LEU A 55 -19.27 2.87 10.87
N ILE A 56 -18.13 2.38 11.37
CA ILE A 56 -17.22 3.18 12.22
C ILE A 56 -16.67 4.37 11.44
N ASP A 57 -16.31 4.17 10.18
CA ASP A 57 -15.83 5.23 9.30
C ASP A 57 -16.90 6.26 8.95
N SER A 58 -18.17 5.85 8.86
CA SER A 58 -19.30 6.75 8.65
C SER A 58 -19.60 7.57 9.91
N LEU A 59 -19.56 6.96 11.11
CA LEU A 59 -19.71 7.67 12.38
C LEU A 59 -18.59 8.71 12.57
N ARG A 60 -17.35 8.37 12.19
CA ARG A 60 -16.22 9.30 12.18
C ARG A 60 -16.44 10.48 11.23
N ALA A 61 -16.86 10.21 9.99
CA ALA A 61 -17.16 11.26 9.00
C ALA A 61 -18.31 12.18 9.42
N LEU A 62 -19.20 11.74 10.31
CA LEU A 62 -20.27 12.54 10.93
C LEU A 62 -19.84 13.27 12.21
N GLY A 63 -18.55 13.19 12.60
CA GLY A 63 -18.00 13.89 13.77
C GLY A 63 -18.38 13.29 15.13
N VAL A 64 -18.97 12.09 15.16
CA VAL A 64 -19.50 11.43 16.37
C VAL A 64 -18.41 11.12 17.41
N GLU A 65 -17.14 11.04 16.99
CA GLU A 65 -16.00 10.79 17.89
C GLU A 65 -15.71 11.89 18.91
N GLN A 66 -16.37 13.06 18.79
CA GLN A 66 -16.35 14.11 19.83
C GLN A 66 -17.16 13.73 21.08
N ASP A 67 -18.28 13.03 20.92
CA ASP A 67 -19.20 12.66 22.01
C ASP A 67 -19.09 11.18 22.42
N LEU A 68 -18.63 10.30 21.52
CA LEU A 68 -18.57 8.86 21.72
C LEU A 68 -17.26 8.28 21.16
N ALA A 69 -16.46 7.65 22.03
CA ALA A 69 -15.21 6.99 21.61
C ALA A 69 -15.46 5.90 20.55
N LEU A 70 -15.02 6.17 19.32
CA LEU A 70 -15.06 5.20 18.22
C LEU A 70 -13.79 4.34 18.22
N PRO A 71 -13.89 3.03 17.90
CA PRO A 71 -12.71 2.18 17.75
C PRO A 71 -11.84 2.65 16.56
N ALA A 72 -10.53 2.62 16.78
CA ALA A 72 -9.51 2.92 15.78
C ALA A 72 -8.21 2.16 16.12
N ILE A 73 -7.36 1.95 15.11
CA ILE A 73 -6.01 1.41 15.29
C ILE A 73 -5.03 2.54 14.97
N ALA A 74 -4.49 3.17 16.01
CA ALA A 74 -3.49 4.22 15.89
C ALA A 74 -2.07 3.64 15.81
N VAL A 75 -1.26 4.15 14.87
CA VAL A 75 0.13 3.75 14.66
C VAL A 75 1.02 4.84 15.27
N ILE A 76 1.64 4.50 16.40
CA ILE A 76 2.45 5.41 17.22
C ILE A 76 3.89 4.92 17.41
N GLY A 77 4.80 5.85 17.71
CA GLY A 77 6.20 5.55 18.02
C GLY A 77 7.12 6.73 17.72
N ASP A 78 8.37 6.66 18.18
CA ASP A 78 9.38 7.69 17.98
C ASP A 78 9.63 8.00 16.49
N GLN A 79 10.23 9.16 16.21
CA GLN A 79 10.68 9.53 14.86
C GLN A 79 11.57 8.41 14.27
N SER A 80 11.39 8.11 12.98
CA SER A 80 12.11 7.05 12.25
C SER A 80 11.92 5.61 12.77
N SER A 81 10.94 5.34 13.64
CA SER A 81 10.64 3.99 14.18
C SER A 81 10.05 2.97 13.18
N GLY A 82 10.08 3.25 11.87
CA GLY A 82 9.55 2.35 10.83
C GLY A 82 8.03 2.35 10.61
N LYS A 83 7.27 3.28 11.20
CA LYS A 83 5.79 3.40 11.03
C LYS A 83 5.35 3.36 9.55
N SER A 84 5.90 4.25 8.73
CA SER A 84 5.62 4.32 7.29
C SER A 84 5.85 2.97 6.61
N SER A 85 6.96 2.29 6.91
CA SER A 85 7.29 0.96 6.35
C SER A 85 6.26 -0.12 6.71
N VAL A 86 5.62 -0.05 7.89
CA VAL A 86 4.53 -0.98 8.28
C VAL A 86 3.26 -0.66 7.49
N LEU A 87 2.94 0.63 7.33
CA LEU A 87 1.76 1.09 6.62
C LEU A 87 1.85 0.82 5.11
N GLU A 88 3.01 1.03 4.49
CA GLU A 88 3.33 0.65 3.11
C GLU A 88 3.18 -0.87 2.91
N ALA A 89 3.69 -1.68 3.83
CA ALA A 89 3.59 -3.14 3.77
C ALA A 89 2.14 -3.67 3.91
N LEU A 90 1.23 -2.88 4.48
CA LEU A 90 -0.20 -3.19 4.58
C LEU A 90 -1.03 -2.62 3.41
N SER A 91 -0.59 -1.52 2.80
CA SER A 91 -1.32 -0.79 1.76
C SER A 91 -0.86 -1.06 0.33
N GLY A 92 0.36 -1.59 0.15
CA GLY A 92 0.96 -1.85 -1.16
C GLY A 92 1.40 -0.61 -1.94
N VAL A 93 1.41 0.58 -1.31
CA VAL A 93 1.79 1.86 -1.94
C VAL A 93 2.97 2.51 -1.22
N ALA A 94 3.64 3.46 -1.88
CA ALA A 94 4.61 4.33 -1.22
C ALA A 94 3.91 5.39 -0.37
N LEU A 95 4.45 5.64 0.82
CA LEU A 95 4.09 6.77 1.68
C LEU A 95 5.30 7.71 1.80
N PRO A 96 5.12 8.98 2.21
CA PRO A 96 6.22 9.92 2.39
C PRO A 96 7.36 9.32 3.23
N ARG A 97 8.59 9.45 2.71
CA ARG A 97 9.84 9.07 3.39
C ARG A 97 10.85 10.19 3.32
N GLY A 98 11.60 10.45 4.41
CA GLY A 98 12.58 11.54 4.41
C GLY A 98 13.32 11.76 5.73
N SER A 99 14.09 12.85 5.77
CA SER A 99 14.75 13.38 6.97
C SER A 99 13.84 14.41 7.65
N GLY A 100 13.87 14.47 8.98
CA GLY A 100 12.98 15.33 9.77
C GLY A 100 11.64 14.66 10.11
N ILE A 101 10.59 15.46 10.35
CA ILE A 101 9.23 14.96 10.61
C ILE A 101 8.57 14.69 9.27
N VAL A 102 8.23 13.43 9.02
CA VAL A 102 7.76 12.93 7.72
C VAL A 102 6.23 12.87 7.66
N THR A 103 5.59 12.33 8.70
CA THR A 103 4.14 12.49 8.93
C THR A 103 3.95 13.79 9.72
N ARG A 104 3.42 14.85 9.08
CA ARG A 104 3.16 16.16 9.72
C ARG A 104 1.69 16.41 10.09
N CYS A 105 0.78 15.66 9.49
CA CYS A 105 -0.65 15.68 9.77
C CYS A 105 -1.10 14.24 10.02
N PRO A 106 -2.02 13.96 10.95
CA PRO A 106 -2.63 12.65 11.10
C PRO A 106 -3.20 12.10 9.78
N LEU A 107 -2.86 10.86 9.44
CA LEU A 107 -3.26 10.21 8.19
C LEU A 107 -4.18 9.02 8.47
N VAL A 108 -5.46 9.16 8.14
CA VAL A 108 -6.44 8.06 8.16
C VAL A 108 -6.26 7.22 6.89
N LEU A 109 -5.72 6.02 7.04
CA LEU A 109 -5.50 5.06 5.97
C LEU A 109 -6.63 4.04 5.95
N LYS A 110 -7.51 4.12 4.95
CA LYS A 110 -8.67 3.25 4.74
C LYS A 110 -8.36 2.25 3.62
N LEU A 111 -8.24 0.99 3.97
CA LEU A 111 -8.01 -0.11 3.03
C LEU A 111 -9.34 -0.84 2.78
N LYS A 112 -9.61 -1.10 1.49
CA LYS A 112 -10.83 -1.77 1.02
C LYS A 112 -10.47 -2.91 0.09
N LYS A 113 -10.83 -4.13 0.46
CA LYS A 113 -10.56 -5.31 -0.37
C LYS A 113 -11.60 -5.40 -1.48
N LEU A 114 -11.13 -5.44 -2.73
CA LEU A 114 -11.98 -5.65 -3.89
C LEU A 114 -12.17 -7.15 -4.15
N VAL A 115 -13.42 -7.60 -4.22
CA VAL A 115 -13.77 -8.99 -4.52
C VAL A 115 -14.15 -9.15 -6.00
N ASN A 116 -14.99 -8.26 -6.51
CA ASN A 116 -15.60 -8.37 -7.85
C ASN A 116 -14.96 -7.45 -8.91
N GLU A 117 -13.98 -6.62 -8.53
CA GLU A 117 -13.28 -5.69 -9.43
C GLU A 117 -11.77 -5.93 -9.35
N ASP A 118 -11.06 -5.75 -10.48
CA ASP A 118 -9.60 -5.95 -10.62
C ASP A 118 -8.82 -4.62 -10.63
N LYS A 119 -9.52 -3.47 -10.66
CA LYS A 119 -8.90 -2.16 -10.85
C LYS A 119 -8.53 -1.52 -9.51
N TRP A 120 -7.23 -1.32 -9.30
CA TRP A 120 -6.72 -0.49 -8.21
C TRP A 120 -7.30 0.94 -8.29
N ARG A 121 -7.73 1.47 -7.14
CA ARG A 121 -8.25 2.84 -7.01
C ARG A 121 -7.70 3.47 -5.73
N GLY A 122 -7.17 4.69 -5.83
CA GLY A 122 -6.85 5.53 -4.67
C GLY A 122 -7.75 6.77 -4.61
N LYS A 123 -7.93 7.33 -3.42
CA LYS A 123 -8.46 8.69 -3.22
C LYS A 123 -7.77 9.35 -2.04
N VAL A 124 -7.33 10.59 -2.20
CA VAL A 124 -6.82 11.43 -1.10
C VAL A 124 -7.81 12.57 -0.87
N SER A 125 -8.30 12.70 0.36
CA SER A 125 -9.22 13.75 0.78
C SER A 125 -8.64 14.55 1.95
N TYR A 126 -8.73 15.87 1.89
CA TYR A 126 -8.29 16.80 2.94
C TYR A 126 -8.97 18.16 2.75
N GLN A 127 -9.36 18.82 3.85
CA GLN A 127 -10.16 20.06 3.79
C GLN A 127 -11.38 19.85 2.86
N ASP A 128 -11.64 20.76 1.92
CA ASP A 128 -12.70 20.63 0.90
C ASP A 128 -12.24 19.88 -0.38
N TYR A 129 -11.02 19.34 -0.41
CA TYR A 129 -10.45 18.65 -1.58
C TYR A 129 -10.70 17.14 -1.52
N GLU A 130 -11.15 16.57 -2.64
CA GLU A 130 -11.05 15.15 -2.94
C GLU A 130 -10.30 14.95 -4.26
N ILE A 131 -9.27 14.11 -4.25
CA ILE A 131 -8.40 13.80 -5.40
C ILE A 131 -8.45 12.30 -5.65
N GLU A 132 -9.07 11.88 -6.76
CA GLU A 132 -8.96 10.50 -7.23
C GLU A 132 -7.56 10.21 -7.78
N ILE A 133 -7.03 9.04 -7.46
CA ILE A 133 -5.70 8.59 -7.88
C ILE A 133 -5.87 7.29 -8.67
N SER A 134 -5.33 7.26 -9.90
CA SER A 134 -5.42 6.10 -10.80
C SER A 134 -4.18 5.20 -10.80
N ASP A 135 -3.08 5.63 -10.18
CA ASP A 135 -1.81 4.89 -10.11
C ASP A 135 -1.20 4.99 -8.70
N ALA A 136 -0.78 3.86 -8.14
CA ALA A 136 -0.20 3.75 -6.80
C ALA A 136 1.08 4.61 -6.61
N SER A 137 1.82 4.89 -7.68
CA SER A 137 3.06 5.68 -7.63
C SER A 137 2.83 7.18 -7.35
N GLU A 138 1.64 7.70 -7.61
CA GLU A 138 1.29 9.11 -7.36
C GLU A 138 0.85 9.35 -5.90
N VAL A 139 0.63 8.30 -5.09
CA VAL A 139 0.10 8.42 -3.72
C VAL A 139 1.04 9.21 -2.79
N GLU A 140 2.35 8.89 -2.77
CA GLU A 140 3.33 9.63 -1.95
C GLU A 140 3.33 11.13 -2.29
N LYS A 141 3.20 11.46 -3.58
CA LYS A 141 3.21 12.81 -4.12
C LYS A 141 1.96 13.60 -3.72
N GLU A 142 0.78 13.01 -3.82
CA GLU A 142 -0.47 13.67 -3.38
C GLU A 142 -0.57 13.80 -1.86
N ILE A 143 -0.04 12.86 -1.06
CA ILE A 143 0.06 13.04 0.40
C ILE A 143 1.04 14.18 0.76
N ASN A 144 2.19 14.27 0.09
CA ASN A 144 3.14 15.36 0.32
C ASN A 144 2.53 16.74 -0.02
N LYS A 145 1.75 16.83 -1.11
CA LYS A 145 0.96 18.03 -1.44
C LYS A 145 -0.07 18.36 -0.34
N ALA A 146 -0.86 17.38 0.10
CA ALA A 146 -1.86 17.55 1.15
C ALA A 146 -1.24 18.05 2.46
N GLN A 147 -0.11 17.46 2.89
CA GLN A 147 0.62 17.96 4.06
C GLN A 147 1.15 19.39 3.86
N ASN A 148 1.63 19.76 2.67
CA ASN A 148 2.09 21.12 2.39
C ASN A 148 0.94 22.14 2.38
N ALA A 149 -0.25 21.75 1.93
CA ALA A 149 -1.43 22.61 1.98
C ALA A 149 -1.91 22.86 3.42
N ILE A 150 -1.88 21.84 4.27
CA ILE A 150 -2.35 21.90 5.66
C ILE A 150 -1.29 22.52 6.61
N ALA A 151 -0.07 21.98 6.63
CA ALA A 151 0.98 22.34 7.59
C ALA A 151 2.00 23.37 7.05
N GLY A 152 1.79 23.86 5.82
CA GLY A 152 2.73 24.69 5.08
C GLY A 152 3.96 23.93 4.57
N GLU A 153 4.86 24.62 3.87
CA GLU A 153 6.11 24.04 3.34
C GLU A 153 7.21 23.83 4.42
N GLY A 154 6.95 24.26 5.65
CA GLY A 154 7.89 24.15 6.78
C GLY A 154 7.75 22.85 7.58
N MET A 155 8.57 22.70 8.64
CA MET A 155 8.43 21.62 9.62
C MET A 155 7.37 21.93 10.70
N GLY A 156 6.23 22.46 10.27
CA GLY A 156 5.01 22.54 11.07
C GLY A 156 4.32 21.18 11.20
N ILE A 157 3.32 21.11 12.07
CA ILE A 157 2.36 20.01 12.18
C ILE A 157 0.95 20.58 12.37
N SER A 158 -0.08 19.82 12.00
CA SER A 158 -1.49 20.18 12.21
C SER A 158 -2.28 19.01 12.80
N HIS A 159 -3.42 19.31 13.42
CA HIS A 159 -4.42 18.34 13.84
C HIS A 159 -5.39 17.96 12.70
N GLU A 160 -5.42 18.72 11.60
CA GLU A 160 -6.26 18.42 10.44
C GLU A 160 -5.89 17.06 9.83
N LEU A 161 -6.92 16.27 9.54
CA LEU A 161 -6.80 14.90 9.03
C LEU A 161 -6.61 14.90 7.51
N ILE A 162 -5.66 14.08 7.04
CA ILE A 162 -5.64 13.60 5.66
C ILE A 162 -6.30 12.23 5.66
N THR A 163 -7.22 11.96 4.73
CA THR A 163 -7.75 10.61 4.49
C THR A 163 -7.19 10.06 3.18
N LEU A 164 -6.55 8.90 3.23
CA LEU A 164 -6.18 8.09 2.08
C LEU A 164 -7.08 6.86 2.05
N GLU A 165 -7.89 6.72 1.00
CA GLU A 165 -8.64 5.50 0.71
C GLU A 165 -7.97 4.73 -0.43
N ILE A 166 -7.70 3.44 -0.23
CA ILE A 166 -7.18 2.52 -1.25
C ILE A 166 -8.14 1.34 -1.39
N SER A 167 -8.53 1.06 -2.64
CA SER A 167 -9.26 -0.15 -3.02
C SER A 167 -8.38 -1.02 -3.92
N SER A 168 -8.07 -2.25 -3.51
CA SER A 168 -7.34 -3.24 -4.31
C SER A 168 -7.73 -4.67 -3.90
N ARG A 169 -7.32 -5.69 -4.67
CA ARG A 169 -7.46 -7.09 -4.25
C ARG A 169 -6.44 -7.50 -3.18
N ASP A 170 -5.28 -6.85 -3.19
CA ASP A 170 -4.09 -7.22 -2.42
C ASP A 170 -4.04 -6.58 -1.02
N VAL A 171 -4.99 -5.70 -0.69
CA VAL A 171 -5.08 -5.03 0.61
C VAL A 171 -6.16 -5.68 1.50
N PRO A 172 -5.98 -5.71 2.82
CA PRO A 172 -7.02 -6.13 3.76
C PRO A 172 -8.13 -5.09 3.88
N ASP A 173 -9.30 -5.49 4.38
CA ASP A 173 -10.29 -4.54 4.91
C ASP A 173 -9.83 -4.05 6.29
N LEU A 174 -9.35 -2.81 6.36
CA LEU A 174 -8.70 -2.26 7.56
C LEU A 174 -8.72 -0.73 7.55
N THR A 175 -8.91 -0.09 8.71
CA THR A 175 -8.67 1.36 8.87
C THR A 175 -7.65 1.62 9.97
N LEU A 176 -6.62 2.40 9.62
CA LEU A 176 -5.50 2.79 10.48
C LEU A 176 -5.42 4.31 10.58
N ILE A 177 -4.79 4.83 11.64
CA ILE A 177 -4.45 6.25 11.77
C ILE A 177 -2.95 6.36 12.05
N ASP A 178 -2.16 6.87 11.11
CA ASP A 178 -0.75 7.22 11.35
C ASP A 178 -0.66 8.57 12.05
N LEU A 179 0.20 8.65 13.07
CA LEU A 179 0.42 9.87 13.85
C LEU A 179 1.88 10.34 13.74
N PRO A 180 2.12 11.67 13.70
CA PRO A 180 3.46 12.25 13.68
C PRO A 180 4.43 11.60 14.69
N GLY A 181 5.58 11.15 14.18
CA GLY A 181 6.53 10.38 14.99
C GLY A 181 7.11 11.18 16.15
N ILE A 182 7.07 10.63 17.36
CA ILE A 182 7.43 11.34 18.60
C ILE A 182 8.88 11.82 18.52
N THR A 183 9.08 13.14 18.53
CA THR A 183 10.39 13.77 18.64
C THR A 183 10.71 14.09 20.10
N ARG A 184 11.98 13.91 20.51
CA ARG A 184 12.45 14.21 21.87
C ARG A 184 13.31 15.48 21.95
N VAL A 185 13.87 15.89 20.81
CA VAL A 185 14.67 17.10 20.61
C VAL A 185 14.28 17.66 19.25
N ALA A 186 14.10 18.98 19.14
CA ALA A 186 13.83 19.63 17.86
C ALA A 186 15.07 19.57 16.94
N VAL A 187 14.89 19.23 15.67
CA VAL A 187 15.97 19.17 14.67
C VAL A 187 15.74 20.13 13.50
N GLY A 188 16.81 20.76 13.02
CA GLY A 188 16.73 21.80 11.98
C GLY A 188 15.83 22.96 12.41
N ASN A 189 14.95 23.39 11.51
CA ASN A 189 14.03 24.52 11.71
C ASN A 189 12.73 24.15 12.48
N GLN A 190 12.73 23.08 13.27
CA GLN A 190 11.59 22.72 14.12
C GLN A 190 11.49 23.65 15.33
N PRO A 191 10.28 24.02 15.79
CA PRO A 191 10.12 24.80 17.01
C PRO A 191 10.48 23.95 18.23
N ALA A 192 11.00 24.58 19.29
CA ALA A 192 11.50 23.87 20.48
C ALA A 192 10.41 23.06 21.22
N ASP A 193 9.14 23.39 21.03
CA ASP A 193 7.96 22.74 21.62
C ASP A 193 7.38 21.61 20.74
N ILE A 194 8.02 21.26 19.61
CA ILE A 194 7.48 20.27 18.66
C ILE A 194 7.17 18.91 19.30
N GLY A 195 8.03 18.43 20.20
CA GLY A 195 7.86 17.18 20.94
C GLY A 195 6.83 17.23 22.07
N TYR A 196 6.31 18.43 22.39
CA TYR A 196 5.10 18.61 23.20
C TYR A 196 3.88 18.60 22.29
N LYS A 197 3.87 19.42 21.22
CA LYS A 197 2.76 19.50 20.25
C LYS A 197 2.37 18.13 19.69
N ILE A 198 3.35 17.30 19.29
CA ILE A 198 3.11 15.93 18.79
C ILE A 198 2.41 15.02 19.82
N LYS A 199 2.59 15.27 21.12
CA LYS A 199 1.96 14.50 22.21
C LYS A 199 0.59 15.04 22.62
N THR A 200 0.21 16.21 22.11
CA THR A 200 -1.10 16.84 22.33
C THR A 200 -1.93 16.90 21.05
N LEU A 201 -1.53 16.14 20.00
CA LEU A 201 -2.25 16.03 18.73
C LEU A 201 -3.61 15.33 18.91
#